data_AF-A0A0D0CTK8-F1
#
_entry.id   AF-A0A0D0CTK8-F1
#
_cell.length_a   1.000
_cell.length_b   1.000
_cell.length_c   1.000
_cell.angle_alpha   90.00
_cell.angle_beta   90.00
_cell.angle_gamma   90.00
#
_symmetry.space_group_name_H-M   'P 1'
#
loop_
_entity.id
_entity.type
_entity.pdbx_description
1 polymer ?
#
loop_
_entity_poly.entity_id
_entity_poly.type
_entity_poly.pdbx_seq_one_letter_code
_entity_poly.pdbx_strand_id
1 'polypeptide(L)'
;DLGTGERLQAAQLRRSIESTPLDQFQHIIFIPGLLHLKMACADAIWQCFIHPLASQEDETSLMRDIAQLWPKETGIMGSKPGFWRMHQLIGHAGTCWQLDCWRVFAKSKAPQIVDLETFAKSEPLLEDLREMVHEMVYTYVVTHRLQHMHAKQETMCDIQFENALLLKKYFLLYEELSYAMNCGDIDCVKICIVNWIPILKVVGKHKYATHMTNFLLNVHFLYLPGLKQAIQYHIIVNPMGK
;
A
#
# COMPACT_ATOMS: atom_id res chain seq x y z
N ASP A 1 -2.53 -0.75 20.09
CA ASP A 1 -3.42 -0.46 18.94
C ASP A 1 -3.84 1.01 18.93
N LEU A 2 -4.58 1.46 17.93
CA LEU A 2 -5.00 2.86 17.78
C LEU A 2 -5.87 3.35 18.95
N GLY A 3 -6.71 2.48 19.52
CA GLY A 3 -7.57 2.81 20.65
C GLY A 3 -6.78 3.16 21.90
N THR A 4 -5.62 2.52 22.12
CA THR A 4 -4.69 2.92 23.19
C THR A 4 -4.13 4.32 22.95
N GLY A 5 -3.79 4.66 21.71
CA GLY A 5 -3.32 6.00 21.35
C GLY A 5 -4.36 7.08 21.60
N GLU A 6 -5.62 6.83 21.22
CA GLU A 6 -6.73 7.74 21.49
C GLU A 6 -6.96 7.95 22.99
N ARG A 7 -6.91 6.87 23.78
CA ARG A 7 -7.05 6.95 25.24
C ARG A 7 -5.91 7.73 25.89
N LEU A 8 -4.67 7.54 25.43
CA LEU A 8 -3.53 8.32 25.93
C LEU A 8 -3.70 9.81 25.61
N GLN A 9 -4.05 10.14 24.36
CA GLN A 9 -4.26 11.52 23.95
C GLN A 9 -5.40 12.19 24.74
N ALA A 10 -6.50 11.46 24.96
CA ALA A 10 -7.60 11.95 25.79
C ALA A 10 -7.17 12.19 27.25
N ALA A 11 -6.33 11.31 27.81
CA ALA A 11 -5.78 11.47 29.15
C ALA A 11 -4.85 12.70 29.23
N GLN A 12 -3.93 12.86 28.28
CA GLN A 12 -3.04 14.02 28.18
C GLN A 12 -3.84 15.32 28.03
N LEU A 13 -4.87 15.33 27.19
CA LEU A 13 -5.72 16.51 27.01
C LEU A 13 -6.46 16.89 28.29
N ARG A 14 -7.06 15.93 28.99
CA ARG A 14 -7.76 16.16 30.26
C ARG A 14 -6.83 16.66 31.36
N ARG A 15 -5.58 16.19 31.37
CA ARG A 15 -4.59 16.57 32.37
C ARG A 15 -3.72 17.74 31.95
N SER A 16 -3.98 18.39 30.81
CA SER A 16 -3.19 19.53 30.32
C SER A 16 -3.16 20.74 31.28
N ILE A 17 -4.10 20.82 32.22
CA ILE A 17 -4.19 21.85 33.26
C ILE A 17 -3.29 21.60 34.48
N GLU A 18 -2.74 20.39 34.62
CA GLU A 18 -1.90 20.03 35.76
C GLU A 18 -0.59 20.82 35.76
N SER A 19 0.01 21.05 36.92
CA SER A 19 1.17 21.94 37.04
C SER A 19 2.48 21.36 36.50
N THR A 20 2.61 20.03 36.39
CA THR A 20 3.87 19.39 35.98
C THR A 20 3.73 18.55 34.71
N PRO A 21 4.75 18.49 33.83
CA PRO A 21 4.75 17.63 32.65
C PRO A 21 4.56 16.13 32.97
N LEU A 22 4.97 15.70 34.17
CA LEU A 22 4.79 14.34 34.65
C LEU A 22 3.31 14.03 34.86
N ASP A 23 2.59 14.92 35.56
CA ASP A 23 1.15 14.80 35.80
C ASP A 23 0.34 14.93 34.50
N GLN A 24 0.81 15.75 33.57
CA GLN A 24 0.23 15.87 32.23
C GLN A 24 0.49 14.64 31.34
N PHE A 25 1.25 13.65 31.81
CA PHE A 25 1.70 12.47 31.03
C PHE A 25 2.48 12.82 29.74
N GLN A 26 3.17 13.97 29.69
CA GLN A 26 3.93 14.36 28.49
C GLN A 26 5.11 13.42 28.19
N HIS A 27 5.62 12.73 29.21
CA HIS A 27 6.69 11.76 29.09
C HIS A 27 6.28 10.46 28.37
N ILE A 28 4.96 10.21 28.22
CA ILE A 28 4.44 9.02 27.54
C ILE A 28 4.19 9.36 26.08
N ILE A 29 4.91 8.69 25.18
CA ILE A 29 4.77 8.86 23.74
C ILE A 29 4.12 7.63 23.14
N PHE A 30 2.99 7.84 22.45
CA PHE A 30 2.35 6.78 21.69
C PHE A 30 3.09 6.53 20.37
N ILE A 31 3.47 5.27 20.15
CA ILE A 31 4.04 4.79 18.88
C ILE A 31 2.96 3.95 18.17
N PRO A 32 2.57 4.30 16.94
CA PRO A 32 1.54 3.56 16.23
C PRO A 32 2.01 2.15 15.85
N GLY A 33 1.15 1.16 16.07
CA GLY A 33 1.41 -0.21 15.63
C GLY A 33 1.21 -0.38 14.12
N LEU A 34 2.28 -0.76 13.41
CA LEU A 34 2.26 -0.90 11.94
C LEU A 34 1.38 -2.04 11.43
N LEU A 35 1.12 -3.08 12.24
CA LEU A 35 0.20 -4.16 11.86
C LEU A 35 -1.22 -3.61 11.58
N HIS A 36 -1.73 -2.73 12.44
CA HIS A 36 -3.05 -2.15 12.24
C HIS A 36 -3.11 -1.19 11.04
N LEU A 37 -2.01 -0.49 10.77
CA LEU A 37 -1.87 0.27 9.53
C LEU A 37 -1.98 -0.66 8.31
N LYS A 38 -1.19 -1.74 8.28
CA LYS A 38 -1.24 -2.74 7.20
C LYS A 38 -2.64 -3.34 7.04
N MET A 39 -3.34 -3.63 8.13
CA MET A 39 -4.74 -4.06 8.09
C MET A 39 -5.66 -3.01 7.48
N ALA A 40 -5.49 -1.73 7.83
CA ALA A 40 -6.27 -0.64 7.27
C ALA A 40 -6.00 -0.42 5.78
N CYS A 41 -4.75 -0.61 5.32
CA CYS A 41 -4.39 -0.54 3.91
C CYS A 41 -5.02 -1.68 3.09
N ALA A 42 -5.01 -2.91 3.63
CA ALA A 42 -5.67 -4.05 2.98
C ALA A 42 -7.19 -3.84 2.86
N ASP A 43 -7.81 -3.31 3.91
CA ASP A 43 -9.24 -2.94 3.90
C ASP A 43 -9.53 -1.79 2.92
N ALA A 44 -8.62 -0.82 2.77
CA ALA A 44 -8.76 0.25 1.79
C ALA A 44 -8.77 -0.28 0.35
N ILE A 45 -7.90 -1.24 0.02
CA ILE A 45 -7.89 -1.91 -1.29
C ILE A 45 -9.23 -2.62 -1.53
N TRP A 46 -9.72 -3.35 -0.54
CA TRP A 46 -11.03 -4.01 -0.62
C TRP A 46 -12.17 -3.01 -0.86
N GLN A 47 -12.19 -1.88 -0.13
CA GLN A 47 -13.21 -0.85 -0.30
C GLN A 47 -13.15 -0.15 -1.66
N CYS A 48 -11.97 -0.06 -2.29
CA CYS A 48 -11.83 0.59 -3.59
C CYS A 48 -12.16 -0.33 -4.77
N PHE A 49 -11.74 -1.61 -4.72
CA PHE A 49 -11.71 -2.47 -5.91
C PHE A 49 -12.58 -3.72 -5.84
N ILE A 50 -13.19 -3.99 -4.69
CA ILE A 50 -14.05 -5.17 -4.50
C ILE A 50 -15.44 -4.77 -4.01
N HIS A 51 -15.53 -3.95 -2.95
CA HIS A 51 -16.80 -3.64 -2.32
C HIS A 51 -17.83 -2.94 -3.24
N PRO A 52 -17.46 -1.91 -4.03
CA PRO A 52 -18.42 -1.25 -4.91
C PRO A 52 -18.83 -2.18 -6.05
N LEU A 53 -20.13 -2.36 -6.30
CA LEU A 53 -20.61 -3.22 -7.40
C LEU A 53 -20.05 -2.79 -8.76
N ALA A 54 -19.95 -1.47 -8.99
CA ALA A 54 -19.38 -0.92 -10.22
C ALA A 54 -17.91 -1.32 -10.45
N SER A 55 -17.13 -1.60 -9.39
CA SER A 55 -15.74 -2.05 -9.56
C SER A 55 -15.63 -3.54 -9.89
N GLN A 56 -16.75 -4.27 -10.00
CA GLN A 56 -16.81 -5.70 -10.30
C GLN A 56 -17.22 -5.98 -11.75
N GLU A 57 -17.63 -4.95 -12.49
CA GLU A 57 -18.17 -5.09 -13.85
C GLU A 57 -17.08 -5.27 -14.91
N ASP A 58 -15.89 -4.69 -14.66
CA ASP A 58 -14.77 -4.76 -15.60
C ASP A 58 -14.24 -6.19 -15.77
N GLU A 59 -13.83 -6.53 -16.99
CA GLU A 59 -13.18 -7.82 -17.31
C GLU A 59 -11.81 -7.95 -16.63
N THR A 60 -11.15 -6.82 -16.35
CA THR A 60 -9.90 -6.73 -15.59
C THR A 60 -10.13 -6.49 -14.09
N SER A 61 -11.37 -6.62 -13.59
CA SER A 61 -11.67 -6.38 -12.18
C SER A 61 -11.03 -7.44 -11.28
N LEU A 62 -10.67 -7.02 -10.06
CA LEU A 62 -10.12 -7.93 -9.06
C LEU A 62 -11.11 -9.06 -8.68
N MET A 63 -12.41 -8.85 -8.87
CA MET A 63 -13.41 -9.90 -8.67
C MET A 63 -13.32 -11.02 -9.72
N ARG A 64 -12.90 -10.72 -10.96
CA ARG A 64 -12.60 -11.76 -11.97
C ARG A 64 -11.41 -12.61 -11.55
N ASP A 65 -10.36 -11.99 -11.02
CA ASP A 65 -9.22 -12.73 -10.47
C ASP A 65 -9.62 -13.61 -9.28
N ILE A 66 -10.43 -13.07 -8.35
CA ILE A 66 -10.94 -13.84 -7.20
C ILE A 66 -11.74 -15.05 -7.67
N ALA A 67 -12.57 -14.91 -8.71
CA ALA A 67 -13.35 -16.02 -9.25
C ALA A 67 -12.46 -17.13 -9.83
N GLN A 68 -11.28 -16.80 -10.33
CA GLN A 68 -10.30 -17.78 -10.83
C GLN A 68 -9.46 -18.39 -9.70
N LEU A 69 -8.91 -17.53 -8.83
CA LEU A 69 -8.04 -17.95 -7.74
C LEU A 69 -8.81 -18.74 -6.66
N TRP A 70 -9.98 -18.24 -6.27
CA TRP A 70 -10.79 -18.76 -5.16
C TRP A 70 -12.29 -18.80 -5.51
N PRO A 71 -12.70 -19.67 -6.45
CA PRO A 71 -14.09 -19.71 -6.94
C PRO A 71 -15.14 -19.94 -5.85
N LYS A 72 -14.76 -20.59 -4.74
CA LYS A 72 -15.66 -20.90 -3.61
C LYS A 72 -15.77 -19.78 -2.57
N GLU A 73 -14.95 -18.73 -2.67
CA GLU A 73 -14.90 -17.64 -1.68
C GLU A 73 -15.38 -16.29 -2.22
N THR A 74 -15.85 -16.20 -3.47
CA THR A 74 -16.30 -14.95 -4.11
C THR A 74 -17.30 -14.17 -3.26
N GLY A 75 -18.30 -14.84 -2.65
CA GLY A 75 -19.27 -14.20 -1.75
C GLY A 75 -18.66 -13.66 -0.45
N ILE A 76 -17.64 -14.33 0.09
CA ILE A 76 -16.91 -13.87 1.29
C ILE A 76 -16.06 -12.65 0.93
N MET A 77 -15.41 -12.69 -0.22
CA MET A 77 -14.57 -11.59 -0.73
C MET A 77 -15.39 -10.35 -1.06
N GLY A 78 -16.57 -10.52 -1.67
CA GLY A 78 -17.48 -9.41 -1.97
C GLY A 78 -18.10 -8.74 -0.73
N SER A 79 -18.19 -9.45 0.40
CA SER A 79 -18.87 -8.96 1.60
C SER A 79 -17.94 -8.33 2.65
N LYS A 80 -17.08 -9.12 3.29
CA LYS A 80 -16.05 -8.64 4.24
C LYS A 80 -15.03 -9.74 4.57
N PRO A 81 -14.01 -9.92 3.72
CA PRO A 81 -13.13 -11.10 3.79
C PRO A 81 -12.19 -11.15 5.00
N GLY A 82 -12.00 -10.02 5.67
CA GLY A 82 -11.04 -9.87 6.75
C GLY A 82 -9.60 -9.73 6.26
N PHE A 83 -8.69 -9.42 7.18
CA PHE A 83 -7.30 -9.07 6.85
C PHE A 83 -6.53 -10.19 6.16
N TRP A 84 -6.59 -11.42 6.70
CA TRP A 84 -5.77 -12.53 6.20
C TRP A 84 -6.05 -12.86 4.73
N ARG A 85 -7.34 -12.93 4.36
CA ARG A 85 -7.75 -13.17 2.98
C ARG A 85 -7.33 -12.04 2.06
N MET A 86 -7.52 -10.79 2.47
CA MET A 86 -7.06 -9.64 1.66
C MET A 86 -5.54 -9.63 1.51
N HIS A 87 -4.79 -9.93 2.57
CA HIS A 87 -3.34 -9.99 2.53
C HIS A 87 -2.84 -11.04 1.52
N GLN A 88 -3.44 -12.23 1.55
CA GLN A 88 -3.14 -13.30 0.59
C GLN A 88 -3.57 -12.95 -0.82
N LEU A 89 -4.75 -12.35 -1.00
CA LEU A 89 -5.26 -11.96 -2.32
C LEU A 89 -4.31 -10.96 -2.96
N ILE A 90 -3.93 -9.90 -2.24
CA ILE A 90 -3.03 -8.86 -2.75
C ILE A 90 -1.71 -9.50 -3.20
N GLY A 91 -1.15 -10.42 -2.40
CA GLY A 91 0.08 -11.12 -2.77
C GLY A 91 -0.07 -12.01 -4.01
N HIS A 92 -1.12 -12.83 -4.08
CA HIS A 92 -1.31 -13.75 -5.21
C HIS A 92 -1.70 -13.03 -6.50
N ALA A 93 -2.73 -12.18 -6.46
CA ALA A 93 -3.16 -11.40 -7.61
C ALA A 93 -2.05 -10.42 -8.04
N GLY A 94 -1.41 -9.73 -7.10
CA GLY A 94 -0.28 -8.83 -7.38
C GLY A 94 0.86 -9.52 -8.09
N THR A 95 1.27 -10.71 -7.63
CA THR A 95 2.31 -11.52 -8.30
C THR A 95 1.89 -11.89 -9.72
N CYS A 96 0.66 -12.39 -9.92
CA CYS A 96 0.16 -12.75 -11.25
C CYS A 96 0.18 -11.55 -12.21
N TRP A 97 -0.30 -10.40 -11.76
CA TRP A 97 -0.33 -9.17 -12.55
C TRP A 97 1.07 -8.66 -12.90
N GLN A 98 2.02 -8.74 -11.97
CA GLN A 98 3.41 -8.35 -12.22
C GLN A 98 4.07 -9.27 -13.25
N LEU A 99 3.90 -10.59 -13.10
CA LEU A 99 4.40 -11.57 -14.05
C LEU A 99 3.78 -11.38 -15.44
N ASP A 100 2.48 -11.07 -15.52
CA ASP A 100 1.87 -10.79 -16.80
C ASP A 100 2.43 -9.53 -17.47
N CYS A 101 2.67 -8.47 -16.69
CA CYS A 101 3.34 -7.28 -17.22
C CYS A 101 4.73 -7.60 -17.77
N TRP A 102 5.50 -8.43 -17.06
CA TRP A 102 6.79 -8.90 -17.57
C TRP A 102 6.64 -9.69 -18.87
N ARG A 103 5.66 -10.60 -18.94
CA ARG A 103 5.40 -11.42 -20.12
C ARG A 103 5.09 -10.56 -21.35
N VAL A 104 4.14 -9.64 -21.19
CA VAL A 104 3.71 -8.75 -22.27
C VAL A 104 4.85 -7.81 -22.68
N PHE A 105 5.58 -7.25 -21.72
CA PHE A 105 6.66 -6.32 -22.02
C PHE A 105 7.86 -6.99 -22.70
N ALA A 106 8.31 -8.14 -22.19
CA ALA A 106 9.40 -8.90 -22.80
C ALA A 106 9.07 -9.30 -24.25
N LYS A 107 7.83 -9.76 -24.49
CA LYS A 107 7.33 -10.05 -25.84
C LYS A 107 7.32 -8.82 -26.75
N SER A 108 7.01 -7.63 -26.21
CA SER A 108 7.03 -6.39 -26.99
C SER A 108 8.43 -5.97 -27.45
N LYS A 109 9.45 -6.26 -26.65
CA LYS A 109 10.86 -5.97 -26.96
C LYS A 109 11.47 -6.99 -27.91
N ALA A 110 11.07 -8.25 -27.75
CA ALA A 110 11.58 -9.37 -28.52
C ALA A 110 10.43 -10.35 -28.82
N PRO A 111 9.82 -10.27 -30.02
CA PRO A 111 8.66 -11.09 -30.39
C PRO A 111 8.88 -12.61 -30.31
N GLN A 112 10.13 -13.07 -30.33
CA GLN A 112 10.52 -14.46 -30.12
C GLN A 112 10.30 -14.96 -28.68
N ILE A 113 10.13 -14.04 -27.72
CA ILE A 113 9.80 -14.37 -26.34
C ILE A 113 8.29 -14.58 -26.25
N VAL A 114 7.89 -15.85 -26.16
CA VAL A 114 6.47 -16.23 -26.06
C VAL A 114 5.99 -16.27 -24.59
N ASP A 115 6.89 -16.63 -23.67
CA ASP A 115 6.62 -16.75 -22.24
C ASP A 115 7.84 -16.35 -21.39
N LEU A 116 7.63 -16.26 -20.07
CA LEU A 116 8.67 -15.88 -19.12
C LEU A 116 9.76 -16.94 -18.95
N GLU A 117 9.46 -18.21 -19.25
CA GLU A 117 10.46 -19.27 -19.18
C GLU A 117 11.49 -19.11 -20.31
N THR A 118 11.02 -18.78 -21.51
CA THR A 118 11.85 -18.45 -22.66
C THR A 118 12.67 -17.18 -22.39
N PHE A 119 12.08 -16.17 -21.76
CA PHE A 119 12.81 -14.98 -21.33
C PHE A 119 13.89 -15.29 -20.28
N ALA A 120 13.58 -16.10 -19.27
CA ALA A 120 14.57 -16.47 -18.26
C ALA A 120 15.74 -17.26 -18.88
N LYS A 121 15.46 -18.13 -19.86
CA LYS A 121 16.48 -18.87 -20.62
C LYS A 121 17.36 -17.99 -21.51
N SER A 122 16.96 -16.76 -21.82
CA SER A 122 17.85 -15.83 -22.53
C SER A 122 18.89 -15.16 -21.61
N GLU A 123 18.87 -15.48 -20.31
CA GLU A 123 19.82 -14.98 -19.30
C GLU A 123 20.02 -13.45 -19.38
N PRO A 124 18.95 -12.66 -19.23
CA PRO A 124 19.03 -11.21 -19.33
C PRO A 124 19.95 -10.63 -18.26
N LEU A 125 20.74 -9.61 -18.61
CA LEU A 125 21.62 -8.95 -17.65
C LEU A 125 20.81 -8.13 -16.65
N LEU A 126 21.36 -7.94 -15.45
CA LEU A 126 20.70 -7.16 -14.40
C LEU A 126 20.40 -5.71 -14.84
N GLU A 127 21.29 -5.10 -15.62
CA GLU A 127 21.07 -3.73 -16.10
C GLU A 127 19.94 -3.69 -17.14
N ASP A 128 19.85 -4.67 -18.04
CA ASP A 128 18.73 -4.80 -18.98
C ASP A 128 17.40 -4.95 -18.22
N LEU A 129 17.38 -5.78 -17.17
CA LEU A 129 16.21 -5.95 -16.31
C LEU A 129 15.80 -4.64 -15.63
N ARG A 130 16.76 -3.84 -15.16
CA ARG A 130 16.47 -2.53 -14.54
C ARG A 130 15.89 -1.55 -15.54
N GLU A 131 16.47 -1.46 -16.74
CA GLU A 131 15.94 -0.60 -17.82
C GLU A 131 14.52 -1.02 -18.21
N MET A 132 14.29 -2.33 -18.36
CA MET A 132 12.95 -2.87 -18.63
C MET A 132 11.96 -2.49 -17.52
N VAL A 133 12.34 -2.62 -16.24
CA VAL A 133 11.49 -2.22 -15.11
C VAL A 133 11.15 -0.73 -15.17
N HIS A 134 12.11 0.14 -15.46
CA HIS A 134 11.86 1.57 -15.58
C HIS A 134 10.81 1.89 -16.66
N GLU A 135 10.94 1.27 -17.83
CA GLU A 135 9.96 1.41 -18.92
C GLU A 135 8.60 0.79 -18.57
N MET A 136 8.60 -0.37 -17.91
CA MET A 136 7.38 -1.05 -17.46
C MET A 136 6.62 -0.22 -16.42
N VAL A 137 7.31 0.40 -15.47
CA VAL A 137 6.67 1.29 -14.48
C VAL A 137 6.03 2.49 -15.18
N TYR A 138 6.70 3.06 -16.19
CA TYR A 138 6.16 4.16 -16.97
C TYR A 138 4.92 3.79 -17.80
N THR A 139 4.81 2.51 -18.20
CA THR A 139 3.74 2.00 -19.05
C THR A 139 2.57 1.43 -18.26
N TYR A 140 2.86 0.70 -17.18
CA TYR A 140 1.91 -0.16 -16.48
C TYR A 140 1.67 0.23 -15.02
N VAL A 141 2.16 1.38 -14.55
CA VAL A 141 1.83 1.89 -13.21
C VAL A 141 1.35 3.33 -13.33
N VAL A 142 0.31 3.69 -12.57
CA VAL A 142 -0.20 5.07 -12.57
C VAL A 142 0.87 6.06 -12.11
N THR A 143 1.15 7.02 -12.99
CA THR A 143 2.00 8.19 -12.74
C THR A 143 1.17 9.48 -12.89
N HIS A 144 1.84 10.64 -12.94
CA HIS A 144 1.21 11.94 -13.26
C HIS A 144 0.45 11.93 -14.60
N ARG A 145 0.71 10.94 -15.47
CA ARG A 145 0.04 10.76 -16.77
C ARG A 145 -1.45 10.46 -16.70
N LEU A 146 -1.97 10.03 -15.54
CA LEU A 146 -3.41 9.79 -15.38
C LEU A 146 -4.23 11.06 -15.68
N GLN A 147 -3.72 12.23 -15.27
CA GLN A 147 -4.36 13.51 -15.58
C GLN A 147 -4.43 13.78 -17.09
N HIS A 148 -3.39 13.39 -17.83
CA HIS A 148 -3.37 13.50 -19.29
C HIS A 148 -4.27 12.47 -19.97
N MET A 149 -4.45 11.29 -19.37
CA MET A 149 -5.39 10.28 -19.86
C MET A 149 -6.84 10.78 -19.70
N HIS A 150 -7.19 11.30 -18.52
CA HIS A 150 -8.51 11.88 -18.25
C HIS A 150 -8.83 13.14 -19.07
N ALA A 151 -7.81 13.83 -19.61
CA ALA A 151 -8.00 15.01 -20.47
C ALA A 151 -8.37 14.65 -21.92
N LYS A 152 -8.32 13.36 -22.31
CA LYS A 152 -8.77 12.91 -23.62
C LYS A 152 -10.30 12.81 -23.66
N GLN A 153 -10.88 12.90 -24.86
CA GLN A 153 -12.33 12.70 -25.03
C GLN A 153 -12.75 11.31 -24.56
N GLU A 154 -13.90 11.25 -23.90
CA GLU A 154 -14.48 10.07 -23.24
C GLU A 154 -14.56 8.83 -24.16
N THR A 155 -14.74 9.04 -25.47
CA THR A 155 -14.80 7.98 -26.49
C THR A 155 -13.45 7.33 -26.82
N MET A 156 -12.33 7.86 -26.31
CA MET A 156 -10.97 7.36 -26.54
C MET A 156 -10.26 6.91 -25.26
N CYS A 157 -10.92 7.00 -24.09
CA CYS A 157 -10.33 6.58 -22.83
C CYS A 157 -10.61 5.10 -22.58
N ASP A 158 -9.54 4.31 -22.46
CA ASP A 158 -9.63 2.92 -22.01
C ASP A 158 -9.72 2.90 -20.48
N ILE A 159 -10.95 3.05 -19.99
CA ILE A 159 -11.26 3.12 -18.55
C ILE A 159 -10.86 1.82 -17.84
N GLN A 160 -10.99 0.66 -18.51
CA GLN A 160 -10.59 -0.63 -17.94
C GLN A 160 -9.08 -0.70 -17.73
N PHE A 161 -8.31 -0.18 -18.69
CA PHE A 161 -6.86 -0.06 -18.54
C PHE A 161 -6.50 0.91 -17.42
N GLU A 162 -7.15 2.08 -17.33
CA GLU A 162 -6.93 3.04 -16.24
C GLU A 162 -7.19 2.44 -14.86
N ASN A 163 -8.30 1.71 -14.70
CA ASN A 163 -8.65 0.99 -13.47
C ASN A 163 -7.59 -0.07 -13.12
N ALA A 164 -7.11 -0.82 -14.12
CA ALA A 164 -6.05 -1.81 -13.95
C ALA A 164 -4.73 -1.16 -13.49
N LEU A 165 -4.34 -0.02 -14.07
CA LEU A 165 -3.16 0.73 -13.64
C LEU A 165 -3.30 1.18 -12.17
N LEU A 166 -4.47 1.69 -11.77
CA LEU A 166 -4.76 2.16 -10.42
C LEU A 166 -4.67 1.02 -9.40
N LEU A 167 -5.29 -0.12 -9.72
CA LEU A 167 -5.23 -1.32 -8.88
C LEU A 167 -3.78 -1.75 -8.65
N LYS A 168 -2.98 -1.83 -9.72
CA LYS A 168 -1.58 -2.22 -9.63
C LYS A 168 -0.75 -1.26 -8.79
N LYS A 169 -0.99 0.06 -8.88
CA LYS A 169 -0.34 1.04 -8.00
C LYS A 169 -0.63 0.75 -6.53
N TYR A 170 -1.87 0.40 -6.19
CA TYR A 170 -2.27 0.14 -4.80
C TYR A 170 -1.69 -1.18 -4.28
N PHE A 171 -1.62 -2.21 -5.13
CA PHE A 171 -0.93 -3.46 -4.82
C PHE A 171 0.55 -3.23 -4.53
N LEU A 172 1.27 -2.55 -5.43
CA LEU A 172 2.68 -2.22 -5.24
C LEU A 172 2.92 -1.41 -3.95
N LEU A 173 2.06 -0.42 -3.68
CA LEU A 173 2.16 0.38 -2.46
C LEU A 173 1.92 -0.45 -1.18
N TYR A 174 1.07 -1.48 -1.25
CA TYR A 174 0.82 -2.40 -0.13
C TYR A 174 1.96 -3.39 0.08
N GLU A 175 2.48 -3.94 -1.02
CA GLU A 175 3.61 -4.85 -1.03
C GLU A 175 4.87 -4.16 -0.52
N GLU A 176 5.16 -2.94 -0.98
CA GLU A 176 6.30 -2.13 -0.54
C GLU A 176 6.21 -1.84 0.96
N LEU A 177 5.04 -1.40 1.45
CA LEU A 177 4.81 -1.22 2.89
C LEU A 177 5.06 -2.52 3.66
N SER A 178 4.54 -3.64 3.16
CA SER A 178 4.70 -4.94 3.80
C SER A 178 6.16 -5.41 3.83
N TYR A 179 6.88 -5.20 2.74
CA TYR A 179 8.30 -5.53 2.61
C TYR A 179 9.14 -4.68 3.55
N ALA A 180 8.96 -3.35 3.51
CA ALA A 180 9.67 -2.40 4.37
C ALA A 180 9.45 -2.70 5.87
N MET A 181 8.22 -3.06 6.25
CA MET A 181 7.91 -3.50 7.61
C MET A 181 8.65 -4.78 8.02
N ASN A 182 8.81 -5.73 7.09
CA ASN A 182 9.42 -7.03 7.36
C ASN A 182 10.96 -6.93 7.40
N CYS A 183 11.57 -6.12 6.52
CA CYS A 183 13.03 -5.96 6.47
C CYS A 183 13.56 -4.92 7.46
N GLY A 184 12.68 -4.13 8.09
CA GLY A 184 13.07 -3.11 9.05
C GLY A 184 13.46 -1.77 8.42
N ASP A 185 13.09 -1.52 7.15
CA ASP A 185 13.36 -0.24 6.49
C ASP A 185 12.36 0.85 6.92
N ILE A 186 12.73 1.54 8.00
CA ILE A 186 11.91 2.58 8.63
C ILE A 186 11.72 3.78 7.69
N ASP A 187 12.71 4.11 6.86
CA ASP A 187 12.62 5.22 5.91
C ASP A 187 11.62 4.90 4.80
N CYS A 188 11.67 3.70 4.22
CA CYS A 188 10.67 3.25 3.27
C CYS A 188 9.27 3.16 3.89
N VAL A 189 9.13 2.64 5.13
CA VAL A 189 7.84 2.63 5.85
C VAL A 189 7.23 4.04 5.93
N LYS A 190 8.03 5.05 6.28
CA LYS A 190 7.55 6.45 6.37
C LYS A 190 7.09 6.98 5.01
N ILE A 191 7.83 6.69 3.93
CA ILE A 191 7.45 7.07 2.57
C ILE A 191 6.13 6.41 2.17
N CYS A 192 5.96 5.11 2.45
CA CYS A 192 4.71 4.41 2.19
C CYS A 192 3.54 5.00 2.99
N ILE A 193 3.74 5.36 4.26
CA ILE A 193 2.70 6.00 5.09
C ILE A 193 2.20 7.29 4.43
N VAL A 194 3.11 8.15 3.93
CA VAL A 194 2.72 9.41 3.25
C VAL A 194 1.76 9.15 2.10
N ASN A 195 2.02 8.10 1.30
CA ASN A 195 1.17 7.72 0.18
C ASN A 195 -0.17 7.09 0.60
N TRP A 196 -0.20 6.37 1.73
CA TRP A 196 -1.42 5.77 2.27
C TRP A 196 -2.37 6.78 2.93
N ILE A 197 -1.86 7.87 3.53
CA ILE A 197 -2.69 8.88 4.22
C ILE A 197 -3.86 9.39 3.36
N PRO A 198 -3.67 9.89 2.11
CA PRO A 198 -4.78 10.37 1.30
C PRO A 198 -5.78 9.26 0.96
N ILE A 199 -5.31 8.04 0.67
CA ILE A 199 -6.17 6.89 0.38
C ILE A 199 -7.05 6.57 1.59
N LEU A 200 -6.44 6.48 2.77
CA LEU A 200 -7.14 6.21 4.02
C LEU A 200 -8.16 7.29 4.35
N LYS A 201 -7.91 8.57 4.03
CA LYS A 201 -8.91 9.64 4.18
C LYS A 201 -10.12 9.41 3.28
N VAL A 202 -9.90 9.04 2.02
CA VAL A 202 -10.98 8.85 1.04
C VAL A 202 -11.85 7.64 1.41
N VAL A 203 -11.26 6.53 1.86
CA VAL A 203 -12.01 5.32 2.28
C VAL A 203 -12.60 5.41 3.70
N GLY A 204 -12.72 6.62 4.27
CA GLY A 204 -13.31 6.83 5.59
C GLY A 204 -12.47 6.34 6.78
N LYS A 205 -11.22 5.92 6.57
CA LYS A 205 -10.26 5.55 7.65
C LYS A 205 -9.59 6.79 8.25
N HIS A 206 -10.37 7.84 8.54
CA HIS A 206 -9.87 9.13 9.01
C HIS A 206 -9.01 9.03 10.25
N LYS A 207 -9.36 8.16 11.20
CA LYS A 207 -8.56 7.95 12.42
C LYS A 207 -7.14 7.52 12.09
N TYR A 208 -6.97 6.51 11.24
CA TYR A 208 -5.66 6.04 10.81
C TYR A 208 -4.89 7.14 10.09
N ALA A 209 -5.54 7.83 9.15
CA ALA A 209 -4.90 8.92 8.42
C ALA A 209 -4.41 10.05 9.35
N THR A 210 -5.24 10.48 10.30
CA THR A 210 -4.89 11.53 11.27
C THR A 210 -3.75 11.09 12.18
N HIS A 211 -3.81 9.89 12.74
CA HIS A 211 -2.75 9.38 13.61
C HIS A 211 -1.42 9.22 12.87
N MET A 212 -1.44 8.71 11.63
CA MET A 212 -0.23 8.60 10.81
C MET A 212 0.33 9.96 10.45
N THR A 213 -0.53 10.93 10.12
CA THR A 213 -0.12 12.31 9.83
C THR A 213 0.58 12.92 11.05
N ASN A 214 -0.04 12.84 12.22
CA ASN A 214 0.52 13.38 13.46
C ASN A 214 1.84 12.68 13.84
N PHE A 215 1.89 11.36 13.69
CA PHE A 215 3.11 10.59 13.92
C PHE A 215 4.27 11.10 13.04
N LEU A 216 4.05 11.25 11.73
CA LEU A 216 5.07 11.75 10.82
C LEU A 216 5.48 13.18 11.15
N LEU A 217 4.52 14.08 11.40
CA LEU A 217 4.81 15.47 11.77
C LEU A 217 5.69 15.54 13.02
N ASN A 218 5.35 14.77 14.05
CA ASN A 218 6.10 14.78 15.30
C ASN A 218 7.52 14.23 15.10
N VAL A 219 7.67 13.09 14.42
CA VAL A 219 8.98 12.43 14.18
C VAL A 219 9.89 13.26 13.29
N HIS A 220 9.34 14.02 12.33
CA HIS A 220 10.14 14.80 11.39
C HIS A 220 10.44 16.22 11.87
N PHE A 221 9.54 16.87 12.62
CA PHE A 221 9.64 18.30 12.91
C PHE A 221 9.69 18.67 14.39
N LEU A 222 9.15 17.84 15.29
CA LEU A 222 8.98 18.22 16.70
C LEU A 222 9.93 17.49 17.65
N TYR A 223 10.20 16.20 17.42
CA TYR A 223 11.03 15.41 18.33
C TYR A 223 12.51 15.69 18.15
N LEU A 224 13.20 15.84 19.28
CA LEU A 224 14.66 15.94 19.33
C LEU A 224 15.31 14.70 18.70
N PRO A 225 16.53 14.81 18.13
CA PRO A 225 17.17 13.71 17.41
C PRO A 225 17.23 12.38 18.17
N GLY A 226 17.59 12.40 19.46
CA GLY A 226 17.65 11.19 20.28
C GLY A 226 16.28 10.52 20.49
N LEU A 227 15.23 11.32 20.66
CA LEU A 227 13.86 10.83 20.81
C LEU A 227 13.31 10.29 19.49
N LYS A 228 13.57 10.99 18.40
CA LYS A 228 13.26 10.54 17.03
C LYS A 228 13.89 9.17 16.76
N GLN A 229 15.18 9.02 17.07
CA GLN A 229 15.90 7.77 16.89
C GLN A 229 15.25 6.67 17.74
N ALA A 230 15.02 6.91 19.03
CA ALA A 230 14.35 5.94 19.90
C ALA A 230 13.00 5.49 19.33
N ILE A 231 12.13 6.41 18.91
CA ILE A 231 10.82 6.08 18.33
C ILE A 231 10.97 5.24 17.06
N GLN A 232 11.92 5.59 16.19
CA GLN A 232 12.18 4.86 14.95
C GLN A 232 12.59 3.41 15.22
N TYR A 233 13.45 3.16 16.22
CA TYR A 233 13.82 1.79 16.59
C TYR A 233 12.68 1.00 17.24
N HIS A 234 11.69 1.67 17.84
CA HIS A 234 10.59 1.00 18.55
C HIS A 234 9.31 0.85 17.71
N ILE A 235 9.24 1.44 16.51
CA ILE A 235 8.06 1.27 15.63
C ILE A 235 8.05 -0.08 14.91
N ILE A 236 9.20 -0.72 14.74
CA ILE A 236 9.35 -2.04 14.15
C ILE A 236 9.81 -3.01 15.24
N VAL A 237 9.15 -4.17 15.33
CA VAL A 237 9.49 -5.21 16.33
C VAL A 237 10.88 -5.82 16.06
N ASN A 238 11.37 -5.73 14.82
CA ASN A 238 12.70 -6.16 14.39
C ASN A 238 13.39 -5.08 13.54
N PRO A 239 13.96 -4.03 14.14
CA PRO A 239 14.62 -2.95 13.38
C PRO A 239 15.94 -3.38 12.73
N MET A 240 16.41 -4.61 12.97
CA MET A 240 17.66 -5.15 12.41
C MET A 240 17.45 -6.31 11.42
N GLY A 241 16.20 -6.74 11.18
CA GLY A 241 15.89 -7.86 10.29
C GLY A 241 16.55 -9.19 10.68
N LYS A 242 16.97 -9.36 11.95
CA LYS A 242 17.61 -10.58 12.49
C LYS A 242 16.69 -11.35 13.42
#